data_AF-A0A8S1Q4Y1-F1
#
_entry.id   AF-A0A8S1Q4Y1-F1
#
_cell.length_a   1.000
_cell.length_b   1.000
_cell.length_c   1.000
_cell.angle_alpha   90.00
_cell.angle_beta   90.00
_cell.angle_gamma   90.00
#
_symmetry.space_group_name_H-M   'P 1'
#
loop_
_entity.id
_entity.type
_entity.pdbx_description
1 polymer ?
#
loop_
_entity_poly.entity_id
_entity_poly.type
_entity_poly.pdbx_seq_one_letter_code
_entity_poly.pdbx_strand_id
1 'polypeptide(L)'
;MATQKKKRELTPEQIQQIKDGFQIQRVIMKDSETQQVYWDSISENITQDIIDITLDPKIITSKAATRSIQFSTKELLQDLILVQDAYLYDKKVEHFSFKFGFVMPNTVNNWDSTIVNRPPEQMLPKEIQSGNLIVDIQMFEQDHLIFNVKVRIFYS
;
A
#
# COMPACT_ATOMS: atom_id res chain seq x y z
N MET A 1 -12.80 29.23 17.63
CA MET A 1 -12.34 28.00 18.32
C MET A 1 -12.76 26.82 17.44
N ALA A 2 -11.80 26.11 16.84
CA ALA A 2 -12.09 24.91 16.07
C ALA A 2 -12.36 23.77 17.05
N THR A 3 -13.58 23.25 17.07
CA THR A 3 -13.94 22.06 17.84
C THR A 3 -13.11 20.90 17.31
N GLN A 4 -12.09 20.46 18.05
CA GLN A 4 -11.39 19.21 17.75
C GLN A 4 -12.45 18.10 17.78
N LYS A 5 -12.77 17.53 16.61
CA LYS A 5 -13.64 16.36 16.55
C LYS A 5 -12.99 15.27 17.38
N LYS A 6 -13.65 14.84 18.45
CA LYS A 6 -13.18 13.76 19.31
C LYS A 6 -12.98 12.51 18.44
N LYS A 7 -11.77 11.94 18.50
CA LYS A 7 -11.39 10.71 17.81
C LYS A 7 -12.33 9.57 18.25
N ARG A 8 -12.78 8.72 17.32
CA ARG A 8 -13.65 7.57 17.65
C ARG A 8 -12.80 6.55 18.42
N GLU A 9 -13.12 6.37 19.69
CA GLU A 9 -12.52 5.32 20.52
C GLU A 9 -13.08 3.96 20.05
N LEU A 10 -12.19 3.04 19.67
CA LEU A 10 -12.54 1.68 19.25
C LEU A 10 -12.15 0.67 20.34
N THR A 11 -13.06 -0.24 20.65
CA THR A 11 -12.77 -1.38 21.52
C THR A 11 -11.92 -2.42 20.78
N PRO A 12 -11.18 -3.30 21.49
CA PRO A 12 -10.44 -4.40 20.86
C PRO A 12 -11.31 -5.29 19.96
N GLU A 13 -12.55 -5.55 20.36
CA GLU A 13 -13.49 -6.36 19.57
C GLU A 13 -13.87 -5.67 18.26
N GLN A 14 -14.13 -4.35 18.28
CA GLN A 14 -14.41 -3.59 17.06
C GLN A 14 -13.20 -3.52 16.13
N ILE A 15 -11.99 -3.40 16.67
CA ILE A 15 -10.76 -3.46 15.88
C ILE A 15 -10.63 -4.82 15.20
N GLN A 16 -10.93 -5.90 15.93
CA GLN A 16 -10.89 -7.24 15.36
C GLN A 16 -11.94 -7.44 14.26
N GLN A 17 -13.17 -6.95 14.45
CA GLN A 17 -14.21 -6.97 13.41
C GLN A 17 -13.75 -6.25 12.14
N ILE A 18 -13.17 -5.05 12.28
CA ILE A 18 -12.62 -4.30 11.14
C ILE A 18 -11.55 -5.12 10.41
N LYS A 19 -10.63 -5.77 11.14
CA LYS A 19 -9.60 -6.63 10.53
C LYS A 19 -10.22 -7.78 9.74
N ASP A 20 -11.22 -8.45 10.32
CA ASP A 20 -11.87 -9.61 9.71
C ASP A 20 -12.74 -9.24 8.50
N GLY A 21 -13.29 -8.01 8.49
CA GLY A 21 -14.12 -7.50 7.40
C GLY A 21 -13.37 -6.72 6.33
N PHE A 22 -12.11 -6.34 6.55
CA PHE A 22 -11.28 -5.62 5.59
C PHE A 22 -10.52 -6.56 4.67
N GLN A 23 -10.63 -6.35 3.35
CA GLN A 23 -9.95 -7.19 2.36
C GLN A 23 -9.43 -6.35 1.20
N ILE A 24 -8.16 -6.56 0.83
CA ILE A 24 -7.63 -6.11 -0.46
C ILE A 24 -7.98 -7.17 -1.50
N GLN A 25 -8.66 -6.76 -2.57
CA GLN A 25 -9.12 -7.65 -3.63
C GLN A 25 -8.16 -7.66 -4.83
N ARG A 26 -7.60 -6.49 -5.17
CA ARG A 26 -6.68 -6.34 -6.29
C ARG A 26 -5.78 -5.15 -6.10
N VAL A 27 -4.54 -5.25 -6.57
CA VAL A 27 -3.60 -4.15 -6.66
C VAL A 27 -3.02 -4.11 -8.06
N ILE A 28 -3.00 -2.93 -8.67
CA ILE A 28 -2.41 -2.69 -9.99
C ILE A 28 -1.33 -1.63 -9.85
N MET A 29 -0.19 -1.86 -10.48
CA MET A 29 0.87 -0.88 -10.63
C MET A 29 0.98 -0.48 -12.10
N LYS A 30 0.89 0.81 -12.39
CA LYS A 30 0.96 1.37 -13.73
C LYS A 30 1.81 2.63 -13.78
N ASP A 31 2.32 2.96 -14.95
CA ASP A 31 2.93 4.27 -15.21
C ASP A 31 1.90 5.40 -15.00
N SER A 32 2.27 6.47 -14.30
CA SER A 32 1.34 7.57 -14.05
C SER A 32 1.04 8.41 -15.29
N GLU A 33 1.94 8.51 -16.27
CA GLU A 33 1.77 9.31 -17.48
C GLU A 33 1.10 8.49 -18.60
N THR A 34 1.65 7.32 -18.91
CA THR A 34 1.20 6.48 -20.04
C THR A 34 0.06 5.54 -19.70
N GLN A 35 -0.23 5.35 -18.40
CA GLN A 35 -1.19 4.36 -17.90
C GLN A 35 -0.85 2.90 -18.25
N GLN A 36 0.37 2.63 -18.76
CA GLN A 36 0.84 1.27 -19.02
C GLN A 36 0.89 0.47 -17.72
N VAL A 37 0.23 -0.69 -17.68
CA VAL A 37 0.27 -1.61 -16.54
C VAL A 37 1.59 -2.38 -16.54
N TYR A 38 2.28 -2.36 -15.40
CA TYR A 38 3.53 -3.10 -15.18
C TYR A 38 3.37 -4.27 -14.22
N TRP A 39 2.32 -4.28 -13.40
CA TRP A 39 2.00 -5.41 -12.52
C TRP A 39 0.53 -5.39 -12.07
N ASP A 40 -0.02 -6.58 -11.81
CA ASP A 40 -1.39 -6.80 -11.38
C ASP A 40 -1.45 -8.01 -10.43
N SER A 41 -2.04 -7.82 -9.26
CA SER A 41 -2.04 -8.82 -8.19
C SER A 41 -2.96 -10.02 -8.42
N ILE A 42 -3.73 -10.07 -9.52
CA ILE A 42 -4.59 -11.23 -9.83
C ILE A 42 -3.78 -12.54 -9.85
N SER A 43 -2.47 -12.48 -10.13
CA SER A 43 -1.59 -13.64 -10.15
C SER A 43 -1.13 -14.14 -8.77
N GLU A 44 -1.34 -13.39 -7.68
CA GLU A 44 -0.68 -13.64 -6.41
C GLU A 44 -1.63 -14.07 -5.29
N ASN A 45 -1.22 -15.10 -4.55
CA ASN A 45 -1.94 -15.56 -3.37
C ASN A 45 -1.38 -14.86 -2.11
N ILE A 46 -2.14 -13.91 -1.55
CA ILE A 46 -1.74 -13.14 -0.36
C ILE A 46 -1.88 -14.01 0.90
N THR A 47 -1.01 -15.00 1.07
CA THR A 47 -1.06 -16.00 2.17
C THR A 47 0.27 -16.23 2.88
N GLN A 48 1.29 -15.40 2.62
CA GLN A 48 2.63 -15.52 3.18
C GLN A 48 3.01 -14.30 4.04
N ASP A 49 3.91 -14.50 5.01
CA ASP A 49 4.48 -13.40 5.83
C ASP A 49 5.16 -12.32 4.96
N ILE A 50 5.79 -12.76 3.86
CA ILE A 50 6.35 -11.89 2.81
C ILE A 50 5.95 -12.49 1.47
N ILE A 51 5.39 -11.68 0.58
CA ILE A 51 5.02 -12.07 -0.78
C ILE A 51 6.12 -11.60 -1.72
N ASP A 52 6.65 -12.50 -2.54
CA ASP A 52 7.58 -12.13 -3.60
C ASP A 52 6.79 -11.66 -4.82
N ILE A 53 7.06 -10.45 -5.32
CA ILE A 53 6.47 -9.96 -6.59
C ILE A 53 7.56 -9.58 -7.57
N THR A 54 7.25 -9.76 -8.86
CA THR A 54 8.13 -9.37 -9.95
C THR A 54 7.53 -8.19 -10.71
N LEU A 55 8.29 -7.09 -10.80
CA LEU A 55 7.90 -5.88 -11.50
C LEU A 55 8.73 -5.70 -12.78
N ASP A 56 8.10 -5.21 -13.85
CA ASP A 56 8.84 -4.73 -15.04
C ASP A 56 9.77 -3.59 -14.62
N PRO A 57 11.10 -3.67 -14.87
CA PRO A 57 12.07 -2.66 -14.48
C PRO A 57 11.73 -1.25 -15.00
N LYS A 58 10.93 -1.13 -16.06
CA LYS A 58 10.49 0.17 -16.59
C LYS A 58 9.75 1.02 -15.56
N ILE A 59 9.06 0.41 -14.59
CA ILE A 59 8.36 1.15 -13.52
C ILE A 59 9.30 2.01 -12.67
N ILE A 60 10.57 1.59 -12.52
CA ILE A 60 11.60 2.33 -11.79
C ILE A 60 12.07 3.54 -12.59
N THR A 61 12.09 3.40 -13.92
CA THR A 61 12.55 4.47 -14.84
C THR A 61 11.47 5.51 -15.16
N SER A 62 10.20 5.20 -14.88
CA SER A 62 9.10 6.16 -14.93
C SER A 62 9.33 7.32 -13.96
N LYS A 63 8.79 8.51 -14.24
CA LYS A 63 8.83 9.63 -13.28
C LYS A 63 8.00 9.36 -12.04
N ALA A 64 6.88 8.66 -12.22
CA ALA A 64 5.96 8.29 -11.16
C ALA A 64 5.20 7.02 -11.55
N ALA A 65 4.86 6.23 -10.53
CA ALA A 65 3.99 5.09 -10.65
C ALA A 65 2.65 5.38 -9.96
N THR A 66 1.55 4.94 -10.58
CA THR A 66 0.24 4.91 -9.93
C THR A 66 -0.03 3.50 -9.43
N ARG A 67 -0.30 3.40 -8.13
CA ARG A 67 -0.87 2.20 -7.52
C ARG A 67 -2.38 2.36 -7.44
N SER A 68 -3.12 1.40 -7.97
CA SER A 68 -4.57 1.29 -7.80
C SER A 68 -4.88 0.11 -6.89
N ILE A 69 -5.54 0.36 -5.76
CA ILE A 69 -5.97 -0.68 -4.81
C ILE A 69 -7.48 -0.79 -4.85
N GLN A 70 -7.99 -1.97 -5.16
CA GLN A 70 -9.37 -2.33 -4.91
C GLN A 70 -9.49 -3.05 -3.58
N PHE A 71 -10.34 -2.55 -2.69
CA PHE A 71 -10.56 -3.14 -1.37
C PHE A 71 -12.03 -3.11 -0.98
N SER A 72 -12.41 -3.97 -0.04
CA SER A 72 -13.72 -3.97 0.60
C SER A 72 -13.60 -3.91 2.11
N THR A 73 -14.65 -3.43 2.75
CA THR A 73 -14.81 -3.45 4.20
C THR A 73 -16.26 -3.73 4.58
N LYS A 74 -16.51 -4.48 5.66
CA LYS A 74 -17.86 -4.68 6.22
C LYS A 74 -18.21 -3.58 7.22
N GLU A 75 -17.20 -3.04 7.89
CA GLU A 75 -17.30 -2.06 8.96
C GLU A 75 -17.10 -0.63 8.43
N LEU A 76 -17.55 0.36 9.21
CA LEU A 76 -17.31 1.76 8.90
C LEU A 76 -15.89 2.16 9.33
N LEU A 77 -15.16 2.81 8.41
CA LEU A 77 -13.85 3.40 8.67
C LEU A 77 -13.98 4.93 8.71
N GLN A 78 -13.49 5.54 9.78
CA GLN A 78 -13.56 6.99 9.94
C GLN A 78 -12.40 7.69 9.24
N ASP A 79 -11.24 7.03 9.20
CA ASP A 79 -10.00 7.58 8.65
C ASP A 79 -9.04 6.47 8.21
N LEU A 80 -9.25 5.92 7.02
CA LEU A 80 -8.38 4.92 6.41
C LEU A 80 -7.09 5.59 5.89
N ILE A 81 -5.96 5.09 6.39
CA ILE A 81 -4.61 5.57 6.06
C ILE A 81 -3.77 4.37 5.61
N LEU A 82 -2.96 4.56 4.57
CA LEU A 82 -1.95 3.60 4.12
C LEU A 82 -0.57 4.18 4.42
N VAL A 83 0.23 3.44 5.17
CA VAL A 83 1.66 3.68 5.34
C VAL A 83 2.42 2.64 4.56
N GLN A 84 3.43 3.10 3.82
CA GLN A 84 4.35 2.24 3.10
C GLN A 84 5.78 2.59 3.52
N ASP A 85 6.48 1.62 4.07
CA ASP A 85 7.91 1.73 4.34
C ASP A 85 8.67 0.78 3.42
N ALA A 86 9.70 1.28 2.74
CA ALA A 86 10.59 0.42 1.96
C ALA A 86 11.92 0.25 2.68
N TYR A 87 12.37 -0.98 2.78
CA TYR A 87 13.61 -1.39 3.42
C TYR A 87 14.51 -2.07 2.39
N LEU A 88 15.73 -1.58 2.26
CA LEU A 88 16.76 -2.29 1.52
C LEU A 88 17.68 -2.95 2.54
N TYR A 89 17.69 -4.29 2.54
CA TYR A 89 18.16 -5.06 3.69
C TYR A 89 17.40 -4.61 4.94
N ASP A 90 18.08 -4.16 5.99
CA ASP A 90 17.45 -3.68 7.23
C ASP A 90 17.36 -2.15 7.33
N LYS A 91 17.75 -1.42 6.28
CA LYS A 91 17.75 0.05 6.29
C LYS A 91 16.48 0.56 5.60
N LYS A 92 15.67 1.32 6.33
CA LYS A 92 14.56 2.08 5.73
C LYS A 92 15.11 3.10 4.72
N VAL A 93 14.71 2.96 3.46
CA VAL A 93 15.13 3.82 2.33
C VAL A 93 14.03 4.73 1.83
N GLU A 94 12.75 4.39 2.06
CA GLU A 94 11.58 5.20 1.71
C GLU A 94 10.48 5.09 2.76
N HIS A 95 9.69 6.15 2.86
CA HIS A 95 8.49 6.22 3.67
C HIS A 95 7.44 7.03 2.91
N PHE A 96 6.25 6.47 2.76
CA PHE A 96 5.09 7.15 2.21
C PHE A 96 3.89 6.97 3.13
N SER A 97 3.05 8.00 3.21
CA SER A 97 1.78 7.97 3.92
C SER A 97 0.70 8.57 3.04
N PHE A 98 -0.36 7.81 2.79
CA PHE A 98 -1.49 8.20 1.96
C PHE A 98 -2.77 8.13 2.78
N LYS A 99 -3.64 9.13 2.64
CA LYS A 99 -4.92 9.19 3.35
C LYS A 99 -6.06 8.98 2.36
N PHE A 100 -6.86 7.95 2.58
CA PHE A 100 -8.14 7.76 1.87
C PHE A 100 -9.26 8.49 2.62
N GLY A 101 -9.31 8.35 3.95
CA GLY A 101 -10.31 8.98 4.80
C GLY A 101 -11.52 8.08 5.08
N PHE A 102 -12.72 8.66 5.06
CA PHE A 102 -13.95 7.97 5.45
C PHE A 102 -14.36 6.88 4.44
N VAL A 103 -14.75 5.71 4.95
CA VAL A 103 -15.25 4.59 4.13
C VAL A 103 -16.58 4.08 4.70
N MET A 104 -17.57 3.93 3.82
CA MET A 104 -18.87 3.36 4.20
C MET A 104 -18.76 1.84 4.42
N PRO A 105 -19.52 1.28 5.39
CA PRO A 105 -19.57 -0.16 5.60
C PRO A 105 -20.17 -0.88 4.38
N ASN A 106 -19.77 -2.13 4.17
CA ASN A 106 -20.23 -3.01 3.09
C ASN A 106 -20.04 -2.43 1.69
N THR A 107 -18.92 -1.74 1.46
CA THR A 107 -18.57 -1.17 0.15
C THR A 107 -17.31 -1.79 -0.45
N VAL A 108 -17.22 -1.73 -1.77
CA VAL A 108 -15.98 -1.96 -2.54
C VAL A 108 -15.51 -0.62 -3.07
N ASN A 109 -14.25 -0.27 -2.85
CA ASN A 109 -13.67 1.01 -3.22
C ASN A 109 -12.42 0.78 -4.09
N ASN A 110 -12.15 1.74 -4.98
CA ASN A 110 -10.90 1.82 -5.73
C ASN A 110 -10.14 3.05 -5.24
N TRP A 111 -8.86 2.87 -4.92
CA TRP A 111 -7.99 3.91 -4.41
C TRP A 111 -6.71 4.00 -5.23
N ASP A 112 -6.58 5.09 -5.96
CA ASP A 112 -5.35 5.43 -6.69
C ASP A 112 -4.43 6.28 -5.81
N SER A 113 -3.16 5.90 -5.75
CA SER A 113 -2.07 6.63 -5.08
C SER A 113 -0.92 6.81 -6.06
N THR A 114 -0.39 8.02 -6.15
CA THR A 114 0.80 8.32 -6.97
C THR A 114 2.05 8.26 -6.11
N ILE A 115 3.00 7.43 -6.55
CA ILE A 115 4.33 7.29 -5.95
C ILE A 115 5.30 7.99 -6.90
N VAL A 116 5.89 9.09 -6.45
CA VAL A 116 6.86 9.85 -7.24
C VAL A 116 8.23 9.20 -7.04
N ASN A 117 8.86 8.79 -8.13
CA ASN A 117 10.18 8.19 -8.07
C ASN A 117 11.23 9.26 -7.75
N ARG A 118 12.30 8.85 -7.09
CA ARG A 118 13.44 9.74 -6.86
C ARG A 118 14.13 10.09 -8.19
N PRO A 119 14.83 11.24 -8.26
CA PRO A 119 15.65 11.56 -9.41
C PRO A 119 16.65 10.43 -9.72
N PRO A 120 16.98 10.16 -11.00
CA PRO A 120 17.84 9.04 -11.40
C PRO A 120 19.16 8.95 -10.64
N GLU A 121 19.78 10.10 -10.35
CA GLU A 121 21.03 10.22 -9.59
C GLU A 121 20.94 9.76 -8.11
N GLN A 122 19.72 9.64 -7.57
CA GLN A 122 19.44 9.16 -6.22
C GLN A 122 18.82 7.76 -6.21
N MET A 123 18.58 7.17 -7.39
CA MET A 123 18.01 5.83 -7.51
C MET A 123 19.11 4.79 -7.32
N LEU A 124 18.81 3.77 -6.52
CA LEU A 124 19.70 2.64 -6.35
C LEU A 124 19.65 1.74 -7.59
N PRO A 125 20.76 1.09 -7.99
CA PRO A 125 20.75 0.13 -9.10
C PRO A 125 19.71 -0.97 -8.87
N LYS A 126 18.96 -1.32 -9.92
CA LYS A 126 17.91 -2.36 -9.84
C LYS A 126 18.49 -3.72 -9.41
N GLU A 127 19.74 -3.99 -9.76
CA GLU A 127 20.46 -5.23 -9.42
C GLU A 127 20.70 -5.34 -7.91
N ILE A 128 20.84 -4.20 -7.22
CA ILE A 128 20.97 -4.15 -5.77
C ILE A 128 19.59 -4.28 -5.12
N GLN A 129 18.57 -3.66 -5.70
CA GLN A 129 17.21 -3.66 -5.14
C GLN A 129 16.49 -5.01 -5.32
N SER A 130 16.65 -5.67 -6.47
CA SER A 130 15.96 -6.91 -6.81
C SER A 130 16.27 -8.01 -5.79
N GLY A 131 15.24 -8.51 -5.12
CA GLY A 131 15.32 -9.52 -4.06
C GLY A 131 15.71 -8.99 -2.67
N ASN A 132 16.27 -7.77 -2.58
CA ASN A 132 16.71 -7.17 -1.31
C ASN A 132 15.80 -6.05 -0.81
N LEU A 133 14.93 -5.52 -1.67
CA LEU A 133 13.95 -4.49 -1.33
C LEU A 133 12.68 -5.16 -0.78
N ILE A 134 12.36 -4.86 0.48
CA ILE A 134 11.13 -5.26 1.15
C ILE A 134 10.28 -4.03 1.38
N VAL A 135 9.04 -4.06 0.89
CA VAL A 135 8.04 -3.02 1.09
C VAL A 135 7.04 -3.50 2.12
N ASP A 136 6.99 -2.83 3.26
CA ASP A 136 6.02 -3.05 4.33
C ASP A 136 4.82 -2.12 4.11
N ILE A 137 3.66 -2.72 3.80
CA ILE A 137 2.41 -2.01 3.53
C ILE A 137 1.51 -2.22 4.73
N GLN A 138 1.14 -1.11 5.37
CA GLN A 138 0.28 -1.09 6.55
C GLN A 138 -0.93 -0.21 6.26
N MET A 139 -2.12 -0.69 6.62
CA MET A 139 -3.32 0.13 6.62
C MET A 139 -3.85 0.30 8.03
N PHE A 140 -4.25 1.52 8.33
CA PHE A 140 -4.73 1.94 9.62
C PHE A 140 -6.15 2.49 9.50
N GLU A 141 -7.00 2.14 10.45
CA GLU A 141 -8.16 2.95 10.80
C GLU A 141 -7.73 3.86 11.94
N GLN A 142 -7.53 5.14 11.62
CA GLN A 142 -6.93 6.13 12.52
C GLN A 142 -5.52 5.73 12.98
N ASP A 143 -5.35 5.23 14.21
CA ASP A 143 -4.08 4.73 14.78
C ASP A 143 -4.07 3.22 14.99
N HIS A 144 -5.11 2.51 14.59
CA HIS A 144 -5.20 1.06 14.75
C HIS A 144 -4.79 0.37 13.45
N LEU A 145 -3.75 -0.46 13.51
CA LEU A 145 -3.35 -1.31 12.38
C LEU A 145 -4.45 -2.34 12.11
N ILE A 146 -5.01 -2.30 10.90
CA ILE A 146 -6.10 -3.20 10.47
C ILE A 146 -5.68 -4.17 9.36
N PHE A 147 -4.63 -3.86 8.62
CA PHE A 147 -4.09 -4.75 7.60
C PHE A 147 -2.58 -4.53 7.47
N ASN A 148 -1.84 -5.62 7.26
CA ASN A 148 -0.42 -5.56 7.00
C ASN A 148 -0.01 -6.65 6.02
N VAL A 149 0.88 -6.29 5.10
CA VAL A 149 1.56 -7.24 4.22
C VAL A 149 2.96 -6.73 3.92
N LYS A 150 3.93 -7.64 3.90
CA LYS A 150 5.28 -7.34 3.41
C LYS A 150 5.45 -7.94 2.03
N VAL A 151 6.11 -7.20 1.15
CA VAL A 151 6.31 -7.57 -0.23
C VAL A 151 7.78 -7.45 -0.57
N ARG A 152 8.41 -8.53 -1.03
CA ARG A 152 9.77 -8.49 -1.58
C ARG A 152 9.69 -8.23 -3.07
N ILE A 153 10.44 -7.24 -3.54
CA ILE A 153 10.41 -6.80 -4.93
C ILE A 153 11.55 -7.45 -5.71
N PHE A 154 11.21 -8.09 -6.81
CA PHE A 154 12.13 -8.50 -7.85
C PHE A 154 11.90 -7.65 -9.11
N TYR A 155 12.99 -7.36 -9.82
CA TYR A 155 12.97 -6.72 -11.13
C TYR A 155 13.54 -7.68 -12.16
N SER A 156 12.75 -8.07 -13.16
CA SER A 156 13.17 -8.96 -14.26
C SER A 156 12.67 -8.48 -15.61
#